data_AF-H1SHX4-F1
#
_entry.id   AF-H1SHX4-F1
#
_cell.length_a   1.000
_cell.length_b   1.000
_cell.length_c   1.000
_cell.angle_alpha   90.00
_cell.angle_beta   90.00
_cell.angle_gamma   90.00
#
_symmetry.space_group_name_H-M   'P 1'
#
loop_
_entity.id
_entity.type
_entity.pdbx_description
1 polymer ?
#
loop_
_entity_poly.entity_id
_entity_poly.type
_entity_poly.pdbx_seq_one_letter_code
_entity_poly.pdbx_strand_id
1 'polypeptide(L)'
;MPFGVALRNASGPAASRRSNCSVRGNENYYLIGQIRRRHWLAQGRQVGLSTQGVEALIEELIAAMDLVLSKVAAGLPAGFPADLADAILEGVRWQSRKLAGMPA
;
A
#
# COMPACT_ATOMS: atom_id res chain seq x y z
N MET A 1 33.93 -12.28 -49.46
CA MET A 1 34.27 -10.84 -49.47
C MET A 1 33.58 -10.20 -50.66
N PRO A 2 33.13 -8.93 -50.63
CA PRO A 2 33.27 -7.91 -49.56
C PRO A 2 32.20 -8.07 -48.44
N PHE A 3 32.37 -7.67 -47.16
CA PHE A 3 32.64 -6.35 -46.53
C PHE A 3 31.52 -5.32 -46.79
N GLY A 4 30.86 -4.65 -45.83
CA GLY A 4 30.87 -4.58 -44.35
C GLY A 4 29.67 -3.70 -43.87
N VAL A 5 29.47 -3.24 -42.62
CA VAL A 5 30.04 -3.49 -41.27
C VAL A 5 29.09 -2.85 -40.20
N ALA A 6 28.95 -3.44 -39.00
CA ALA A 6 28.17 -2.95 -37.82
C ALA A 6 26.63 -2.84 -38.01
N LEU A 7 25.77 -3.12 -37.02
CA LEU A 7 25.84 -2.85 -35.58
C LEU A 7 25.62 -4.10 -34.70
N ARG A 8 26.48 -4.29 -33.70
CA ARG A 8 26.30 -5.24 -32.60
C ARG A 8 25.98 -4.45 -31.32
N ASN A 9 24.76 -4.58 -30.79
CA ASN A 9 24.44 -4.18 -29.42
C ASN A 9 23.90 -5.39 -28.65
N ALA A 10 24.75 -5.98 -27.82
CA ALA A 10 24.38 -6.98 -26.83
C ALA A 10 25.43 -7.02 -25.71
N SER A 11 25.23 -6.22 -24.65
CA SER A 11 25.83 -6.28 -23.30
C SER A 11 25.63 -4.92 -22.62
N GLY A 12 24.93 -4.75 -21.52
CA GLY A 12 24.03 -5.63 -20.77
C GLY A 12 23.15 -4.75 -19.87
N PRO A 13 22.08 -5.26 -19.23
CA PRO A 13 21.21 -4.42 -18.41
C PRO A 13 21.95 -3.93 -17.16
N ALA A 14 22.24 -2.63 -17.10
CA ALA A 14 22.64 -1.95 -15.87
C ALA A 14 21.63 -2.26 -14.76
N ALA A 15 22.13 -2.54 -13.56
CA ALA A 15 21.34 -3.11 -12.47
C ALA A 15 20.08 -2.29 -12.18
N SER A 16 18.91 -2.82 -12.58
CA SER A 16 17.62 -2.25 -12.19
C SER A 16 17.49 -2.39 -10.67
N ARG A 17 17.57 -1.27 -9.94
CA ARG A 17 17.17 -1.21 -8.53
C ARG A 17 15.66 -1.44 -8.47
N ARG A 18 15.26 -2.70 -8.42
CA ARG A 18 13.87 -3.10 -8.23
C ARG A 18 13.53 -3.00 -6.76
N SER A 19 12.58 -2.13 -6.42
CA SER A 19 11.75 -2.36 -5.24
C SER A 19 11.02 -3.69 -5.45
N ASN A 20 11.18 -4.65 -4.54
CA ASN A 20 10.70 -6.03 -4.75
C ASN A 20 9.16 -6.19 -4.66
N CYS A 21 8.43 -5.10 -4.50
CA CYS A 21 6.97 -5.05 -4.48
C CYS A 21 6.46 -3.89 -5.35
N SER A 22 6.45 -4.07 -6.67
CA SER A 22 5.74 -3.13 -7.56
C SER A 22 4.29 -3.58 -7.75
N VAL A 23 3.35 -3.01 -7.00
CA VAL A 23 1.97 -2.91 -7.48
C VAL A 23 1.98 -1.86 -8.59
N ARG A 24 1.98 -2.31 -9.85
CA ARG A 24 1.91 -1.39 -10.99
C ARG A 24 0.50 -0.82 -11.09
N GLY A 25 0.38 0.49 -10.87
CA GLY A 25 -0.82 1.25 -11.13
C GLY A 25 -0.51 2.73 -11.19
N ASN A 26 -0.69 3.34 -12.36
CA ASN A 26 -0.74 4.81 -12.51
C ASN A 26 -2.05 5.41 -11.94
N GLU A 27 -2.79 4.58 -11.19
CA GLU A 27 -4.15 4.78 -10.67
C GLU A 27 -4.23 4.31 -9.19
N ASN A 28 -3.09 4.23 -8.49
CA ASN A 28 -2.99 3.61 -7.15
C ASN A 28 -3.95 4.23 -6.10
N TYR A 29 -4.33 5.50 -6.24
CA TYR A 29 -5.39 6.13 -5.45
C TYR A 29 -6.74 5.39 -5.56
N TYR A 30 -7.18 5.10 -6.79
CA TYR A 30 -8.42 4.35 -7.04
C TYR A 30 -8.30 2.88 -6.61
N LEU A 31 -7.12 2.28 -6.71
CA LEU A 31 -6.90 0.89 -6.31
C LEU A 31 -6.92 0.71 -4.79
N ILE A 32 -6.27 1.59 -4.03
CA ILE A 32 -6.34 1.58 -2.55
C ILE A 32 -7.80 1.75 -2.08
N GLY A 33 -8.53 2.70 -2.69
CA GLY A 33 -9.96 2.89 -2.42
C GLY A 33 -10.86 1.70 -2.81
N GLN A 34 -10.36 0.74 -3.61
CA GLN A 34 -11.05 -0.48 -4.00
C GLN A 34 -10.64 -1.73 -3.19
N ILE A 35 -9.68 -1.62 -2.27
CA ILE A 35 -9.36 -2.72 -1.34
C ILE A 35 -10.59 -2.98 -0.45
N ARG A 36 -10.93 -4.26 -0.27
CA ARG A 36 -12.07 -4.74 0.51
C ARG A 36 -11.65 -5.87 1.43
N ARG A 37 -12.42 -6.13 2.49
CA ARG A 37 -12.22 -7.23 3.45
C ARG A 37 -11.91 -8.58 2.76
N ARG A 38 -12.72 -8.96 1.77
CA ARG A 38 -12.50 -10.16 0.92
C ARG A 38 -11.15 -10.23 0.20
N HIS A 39 -10.49 -9.11 -0.12
CA HIS A 39 -9.18 -9.09 -0.78
C HIS A 39 -8.08 -9.43 0.23
N TRP A 40 -8.19 -8.95 1.47
CA TRP A 40 -7.33 -9.37 2.58
C TRP A 40 -7.50 -10.85 2.90
N LEU A 41 -8.74 -11.36 2.95
CA LEU A 41 -9.00 -12.79 3.13
C LEU A 41 -8.38 -13.65 2.01
N ALA A 42 -8.45 -13.20 0.76
CA ALA A 42 -7.81 -13.88 -0.36
C ALA A 42 -6.28 -13.89 -0.24
N GLN A 43 -5.68 -12.76 0.16
CA GLN A 43 -4.24 -12.66 0.40
C GLN A 43 -3.78 -13.56 1.56
N GLY A 44 -4.52 -13.57 2.67
CA GLY A 44 -4.21 -14.38 3.85
C GLY A 44 -4.15 -15.88 3.52
N ARG A 45 -5.11 -16.38 2.73
CA ARG A 45 -5.08 -17.78 2.25
C ARG A 45 -3.86 -18.11 1.40
N GLN A 46 -3.35 -17.17 0.60
CA GLN A 46 -2.13 -17.37 -0.20
C GLN A 46 -0.86 -17.47 0.66
N VAL A 47 -0.86 -16.87 1.85
CA VAL A 47 0.27 -16.91 2.80
C VAL A 47 0.05 -17.89 3.96
N GLY A 48 -0.97 -18.75 3.88
CA GLY A 48 -1.24 -19.80 4.87
C GLY A 48 -1.95 -19.34 6.15
N LEU A 49 -2.46 -18.11 6.22
CA LEU A 49 -3.29 -17.63 7.33
C LEU A 49 -4.71 -18.18 7.23
N SER A 50 -5.29 -18.56 8.37
CA SER A 50 -6.71 -18.91 8.46
C SER A 50 -7.59 -17.67 8.26
N THR A 51 -8.81 -17.85 7.74
CA THR A 51 -9.78 -16.75 7.60
C THR A 51 -9.95 -16.00 8.92
N GLN A 52 -10.15 -16.72 10.03
CA GLN A 52 -10.31 -16.12 11.37
C GLN A 52 -9.07 -15.34 11.84
N GLY A 53 -7.85 -15.81 11.52
CA GLY A 53 -6.63 -15.07 11.84
C GLY A 53 -6.50 -13.77 11.05
N VAL A 54 -6.93 -13.75 9.78
CA VAL A 54 -6.99 -12.52 8.97
C VAL A 54 -8.04 -11.56 9.52
N GLU A 55 -9.21 -12.07 9.96
CA GLU A 55 -10.26 -11.22 10.50
C GLU A 55 -9.88 -10.60 11.84
N ALA A 56 -9.24 -11.36 12.74
CA ALA A 56 -8.69 -10.82 13.98
C ALA A 56 -7.69 -9.68 13.71
N LEU A 57 -6.77 -9.85 12.76
CA LEU A 57 -5.81 -8.81 12.38
C LEU A 57 -6.47 -7.56 11.78
N ILE A 58 -7.57 -7.71 11.03
CA ILE A 58 -8.35 -6.59 10.50
C ILE A 58 -9.06 -5.83 11.63
N GLU A 59 -9.62 -6.54 12.61
CA GLU A 59 -10.31 -5.95 13.75
C GLU A 59 -9.34 -5.25 14.72
N GLU A 60 -8.19 -5.86 15.01
CA GLU A 60 -7.09 -5.24 15.76
C GLU A 60 -6.61 -3.95 15.10
N LEU A 61 -6.41 -3.96 13.77
CA LEU A 61 -6.00 -2.78 13.00
C LEU A 61 -7.03 -1.65 13.06
N ILE A 62 -8.32 -1.98 12.92
CA ILE A 62 -9.42 -1.00 13.02
C ILE A 62 -9.48 -0.40 14.42
N ALA A 63 -9.43 -1.24 15.46
CA ALA A 63 -9.50 -0.82 16.86
C ALA A 63 -8.31 0.07 17.27
N ALA A 64 -7.12 -0.19 16.73
CA ALA A 64 -5.92 0.60 17.02
C ALA A 64 -5.88 1.94 16.27
N MET A 65 -6.65 2.12 15.19
CA MET A 65 -6.41 3.20 14.22
C MET A 65 -6.52 4.61 14.80
N ASP A 66 -7.60 4.93 15.52
CA ASP A 66 -7.80 6.29 16.05
C ASP A 66 -6.72 6.66 17.10
N LEU A 67 -6.23 5.68 17.88
CA LEU A 67 -5.12 5.86 18.81
C LEU A 67 -3.80 6.14 18.08
N VAL A 68 -3.52 5.40 16.99
CA VAL A 68 -2.32 5.62 16.17
C VAL A 68 -2.37 6.99 15.49
N LEU A 69 -3.50 7.38 14.90
CA LEU A 69 -3.66 8.69 14.26
C LEU A 69 -3.47 9.83 15.26
N SER A 70 -3.98 9.70 16.49
CA SER A 70 -3.79 10.68 17.55
C SER A 70 -2.33 10.82 17.97
N LYS A 71 -1.61 9.69 18.09
CA LYS A 71 -0.16 9.68 18.38
C LYS A 71 0.67 10.29 17.25
N VAL A 72 0.32 10.03 15.99
CA VAL A 72 1.00 10.61 14.82
C VAL A 72 0.78 12.12 14.79
N ALA A 73 -0.46 12.60 14.98
CA ALA A 73 -0.77 14.03 15.01
C ALA A 73 0.01 14.78 16.11
N ALA A 74 0.09 14.20 17.32
CA ALA A 74 0.85 14.77 18.44
C ALA A 74 2.38 14.72 18.24
N GLY A 75 2.88 13.90 17.31
CA GLY A 75 4.30 13.76 17.00
C GLY A 75 4.81 14.65 15.86
N LEU A 76 3.95 15.50 15.28
CA LEU A 76 4.35 16.37 14.17
C LEU A 76 5.25 17.52 14.65
N PRO A 77 6.33 17.84 13.93
CA PRO A 77 7.23 18.93 14.30
C PRO A 77 6.56 20.30 14.12
N ALA A 78 7.00 21.29 14.90
CA ALA A 78 6.57 22.67 14.74
C ALA A 78 6.84 23.18 13.31
N GLY A 79 5.84 23.81 12.70
CA GLY A 79 5.91 24.27 11.30
C GLY A 79 5.54 23.22 10.25
N PHE A 80 5.13 22.00 10.63
CA PHE A 80 4.55 21.05 9.68
C PHE A 80 3.23 21.61 9.09
N PRO A 81 2.97 21.53 7.77
CA PRO A 81 1.75 22.05 7.17
C PRO A 81 0.49 21.31 7.67
N ALA A 82 -0.38 22.03 8.39
CA ALA A 82 -1.59 21.47 8.98
C ALA A 82 -2.52 20.83 7.93
N ASP A 83 -2.84 21.55 6.85
CA ASP A 83 -3.70 21.07 5.77
C ASP A 83 -3.24 19.73 5.16
N LEU A 84 -1.91 19.51 5.09
CA LEU A 84 -1.34 18.25 4.59
C LEU A 84 -1.45 17.12 5.63
N ALA A 85 -1.23 17.44 6.91
CA ALA A 85 -1.43 16.47 7.99
C ALA A 85 -2.89 16.02 8.05
N ASP A 86 -3.82 16.98 8.05
CA ASP A 86 -5.26 16.71 8.15
C ASP A 86 -5.76 15.91 6.96
N ALA A 87 -5.39 16.29 5.72
CA ALA A 87 -5.76 15.53 4.52
C ALA A 87 -5.29 14.06 4.54
N ILE A 88 -4.07 13.80 5.06
CA ILE A 88 -3.54 12.43 5.19
C ILE A 88 -4.24 11.68 6.32
N LEU A 89 -4.35 12.28 7.51
CA LEU A 89 -4.91 11.65 8.71
C LEU A 89 -6.41 11.36 8.55
N GLU A 90 -7.17 12.28 7.95
CA GLU A 90 -8.57 12.07 7.60
C GLU A 90 -8.72 11.01 6.50
N GLY A 91 -7.87 11.04 5.47
CA GLY A 91 -7.83 10.00 4.43
C GLY A 91 -7.65 8.60 5.02
N VAL A 92 -6.70 8.41 5.93
CA VAL A 92 -6.48 7.12 6.62
C VAL A 92 -7.69 6.75 7.50
N ARG A 93 -8.23 7.70 8.27
CA ARG A 93 -9.42 7.48 9.10
C ARG A 93 -10.63 7.05 8.27
N TRP A 94 -10.83 7.65 7.10
CA TRP A 94 -11.90 7.28 6.18
C TRP A 94 -11.76 5.85 5.66
N GLN A 95 -10.55 5.43 5.25
CA GLN A 95 -10.31 4.05 4.80
C GLN A 95 -10.56 3.03 5.92
N SER A 96 -10.14 3.33 7.16
CA SER A 96 -10.39 2.45 8.32
C SER A 96 -11.88 2.30 8.61
N ARG A 97 -12.63 3.41 8.69
CA ARG A 97 -14.09 3.40 8.85
C ARG A 97 -14.79 2.65 7.72
N LYS A 98 -14.32 2.83 6.48
CA LYS A 98 -14.83 2.14 5.31
C LYS A 98 -14.60 0.63 5.39
N LEU A 99 -13.45 0.18 5.87
CA LEU A 99 -13.14 -1.23 6.09
C LEU A 99 -13.98 -1.84 7.22
N ALA A 100 -14.16 -1.10 8.31
CA ALA A 100 -15.03 -1.49 9.43
C ALA A 100 -16.51 -1.62 9.05
N GLY A 101 -16.98 -0.80 8.11
CA GLY A 101 -18.33 -0.88 7.54
C GLY A 101 -18.53 -1.99 6.49
N MET A 102 -17.52 -2.80 6.17
CA MET A 102 -17.68 -3.95 5.29
C MET A 102 -18.05 -5.22 6.08
N PRO A 103 -18.97 -6.05 5.59
CA PRO A 103 -19.19 -7.37 6.16
C PRO A 103 -17.91 -8.23 6.01
N ALA A 104 -17.72 -9.13 6.98
CA ALA A 104 -16.78 -10.26 6.89
C ALA A 104 -17.22 -11.24 5.79
#